data_AF-A0A2D4KAM1-F1
#
_entry.id   AF-A0A2D4KAM1-F1
#
_cell.length_a   1.000
_cell.length_b   1.000
_cell.length_c   1.000
_cell.angle_alpha   90.00
_cell.angle_beta   90.00
_cell.angle_gamma   90.00
#
_symmetry.space_group_name_H-M   'P 1'
#
loop_
_entity.id
_entity.type
_entity.pdbx_description
1 polymer ?
#
loop_
_entity_poly.entity_id
_entity_poly.type
_entity_poly.pdbx_seq_one_letter_code
_entity_poly.pdbx_strand_id
1 'polypeptide(L)'
;ARVDSFHESSEGKVGYDLKEEIERKFDKWQEPPPVKQVKPLPAPLDGQRKKRGGRRYRKMKERLGLTEIRKQANRMSFGEIEEDAYQEDLGFSLGHLGKSGSGRVRQTQVNEATKARISKTLQRTLQKQSMVYGGKSTIRDRSSGTASSVAFTPLQGLEIVNPQAAEKKVTEANQKYFSSMAEFLKVKGEKSGIMSTS
;
A
#
# COMPACT_ATOMS: atom_id res chain seq x y z
N ALA A 1 -27.25 -10.17 25.56
CA ALA A 1 -26.81 -11.58 25.66
C ALA A 1 -26.40 -11.99 27.07
N ARG A 2 -25.31 -11.44 27.65
CA ARG A 2 -24.91 -11.81 29.02
C ARG A 2 -25.94 -11.39 30.07
N VAL A 3 -26.46 -10.17 29.99
CA VAL A 3 -27.49 -9.62 30.90
C VAL A 3 -28.79 -10.44 30.79
N ASP A 4 -29.21 -10.76 29.57
CA ASP A 4 -30.41 -11.54 29.32
C ASP A 4 -30.27 -13.00 29.80
N SER A 5 -29.05 -13.57 29.77
CA SER A 5 -28.78 -14.93 30.25
C SER A 5 -29.05 -15.11 31.74
N PHE A 6 -28.89 -14.05 32.55
CA PHE A 6 -29.18 -14.07 33.98
C PHE A 6 -30.58 -13.49 34.29
N HIS A 7 -31.34 -13.08 33.26
CA HIS A 7 -32.66 -12.47 33.36
C HIS A 7 -32.72 -11.27 34.34
N GLU A 8 -31.61 -10.56 34.52
CA GLU A 8 -31.47 -9.48 35.51
C GLU A 8 -32.21 -8.20 35.13
N SER A 9 -32.60 -8.05 33.85
CA SER A 9 -33.33 -6.90 33.33
C SER A 9 -34.54 -7.35 32.53
N SER A 10 -35.61 -7.71 33.25
CA SER A 10 -36.90 -8.11 32.66
C SER A 10 -37.59 -6.97 31.90
N GLU A 11 -37.40 -5.73 32.33
CA GLU A 11 -37.97 -4.52 31.70
C GLU A 11 -37.23 -4.08 30.42
N GLY A 12 -36.08 -4.69 30.11
CA GLY A 12 -35.32 -4.38 28.89
C GLY A 12 -34.58 -3.04 28.89
N LYS A 13 -34.55 -2.32 30.02
CA LYS A 13 -33.84 -1.02 30.18
C LYS A 13 -32.40 -1.07 29.67
N VAL A 14 -31.66 -2.11 30.05
CA VAL A 14 -30.25 -2.28 29.63
C VAL A 14 -30.14 -2.45 28.11
N GLY A 15 -31.13 -3.07 27.47
CA GLY A 15 -31.19 -3.19 26.01
C GLY A 15 -31.40 -1.85 25.32
N TYR A 16 -32.26 -0.99 25.88
CA TYR A 16 -32.46 0.38 25.38
C TYR A 16 -31.19 1.23 25.50
N ASP A 17 -30.51 1.18 26.65
CA ASP A 17 -29.26 1.92 26.87
C ASP A 17 -28.16 1.47 25.86
N LEU A 18 -28.04 0.16 25.62
CA LEU A 18 -27.09 -0.39 24.63
C LEU A 18 -27.47 0.01 23.19
N LYS A 19 -28.76 0.02 22.88
CA LYS A 19 -29.26 0.48 21.58
C LYS A 19 -28.90 1.95 21.34
N GLU A 20 -29.17 2.81 22.32
CA GLU A 20 -28.81 4.23 22.25
C GLU A 20 -27.30 4.43 22.08
N GLU A 21 -26.48 3.65 22.81
CA GLU A 21 -25.03 3.71 22.65
C GLU A 21 -24.57 3.31 21.23
N ILE A 22 -25.18 2.28 20.66
CA ILE A 22 -24.90 1.80 19.30
C ILE A 22 -25.34 2.84 18.26
N GLU A 23 -26.53 3.41 18.40
CA GLU A 23 -27.04 4.48 17.51
C GLU A 23 -26.11 5.69 17.53
N ARG A 24 -25.70 6.15 18.72
CA ARG A 24 -24.71 7.22 18.86
C ARG A 24 -23.36 6.92 18.21
N LYS A 25 -22.91 5.65 18.23
CA LYS A 25 -21.67 5.24 17.55
C LYS A 25 -21.84 5.24 16.04
N PHE A 26 -23.00 4.81 15.53
CA PHE A 26 -23.31 4.85 14.10
C PHE A 26 -23.36 6.28 13.59
N ASP A 27 -24.02 7.19 14.30
CA ASP A 27 -24.07 8.61 13.92
C ASP A 27 -22.64 9.17 13.84
N LYS A 28 -21.82 8.90 14.85
CA LYS A 28 -20.41 9.33 14.88
C LYS A 28 -19.54 8.72 13.77
N TRP A 29 -19.86 7.52 13.29
CA TRP A 29 -19.14 6.90 12.16
C TRP A 29 -19.61 7.41 10.80
N GLN A 30 -20.85 7.88 10.72
CA GLN A 30 -21.40 8.52 9.52
C GLN A 30 -20.99 9.98 9.41
N GLU A 31 -20.75 10.65 10.54
CA GLU A 31 -20.21 12.01 10.57
C GLU A 31 -18.91 12.08 9.75
N PRO A 32 -18.86 12.92 8.70
CA PRO A 32 -17.64 13.10 7.93
C PRO A 32 -16.56 13.68 8.84
N PRO A 33 -15.28 13.28 8.66
CA PRO A 33 -14.20 13.86 9.44
C PRO A 33 -14.15 15.38 9.23
N PRO A 34 -13.86 16.17 10.27
CA PRO A 34 -13.79 17.61 10.15
C PRO A 34 -12.75 17.99 9.09
N VAL A 35 -13.12 18.94 8.22
CA VAL A 35 -12.27 19.38 7.11
C VAL A 35 -10.93 19.87 7.65
N LYS A 36 -9.84 19.23 7.21
CA LYS A 36 -8.49 19.64 7.59
C LYS A 36 -8.17 20.96 6.90
N GLN A 37 -7.94 22.00 7.69
CA GLN A 37 -7.40 23.25 7.17
C GLN A 37 -6.03 22.99 6.55
N VAL A 38 -5.80 23.53 5.34
CA VAL A 38 -4.50 23.45 4.68
C VAL A 38 -3.49 24.19 5.53
N LYS A 39 -2.57 23.44 6.16
CA LYS A 39 -1.45 24.06 6.87
C LYS A 39 -0.54 24.69 5.81
N PRO A 40 -0.27 26.00 5.89
CA PRO A 40 0.63 26.64 4.94
C PRO A 40 1.98 25.94 4.98
N LEU A 41 2.65 25.90 3.82
CA LEU A 41 4.01 25.40 3.76
C LEU A 41 4.89 26.22 4.72
N PRO A 42 5.90 25.59 5.35
CA PRO A 42 6.91 26.34 6.08
C PRO A 42 7.51 27.42 5.17
N ALA A 43 7.71 28.62 5.71
CA ALA A 43 8.34 29.71 4.98
C ALA A 43 9.68 29.24 4.36
N PRO A 44 9.97 29.60 3.10
CA PRO A 44 11.26 29.30 2.45
C PRO A 44 12.42 30.08 3.10
N LEU A 45 12.80 29.70 4.32
CA LEU A 45 13.88 30.30 5.08
C LEU A 45 15.06 29.32 5.16
N ASP A 46 16.23 29.77 4.72
CA ASP A 46 17.47 29.01 4.87
C ASP A 46 18.00 29.14 6.30
N GLY A 47 17.60 28.17 7.13
CA GLY A 47 18.12 28.04 8.50
C GLY A 47 19.58 27.57 8.53
N GLN A 48 20.26 27.81 9.66
CA GLN A 48 21.62 27.32 9.87
C GLN A 48 21.71 25.78 9.78
N ARG A 49 22.65 25.28 8.97
CA ARG A 49 22.83 23.84 8.72
C ARG A 49 23.37 23.10 9.95
N LYS A 50 22.65 22.06 10.40
CA LYS A 50 23.12 21.16 11.46
C LYS A 50 24.23 20.24 10.95
N LYS A 51 25.45 20.39 11.50
CA LYS A 51 26.62 19.54 11.18
C LYS A 51 26.63 18.29 12.08
N ARG A 52 25.96 17.21 11.65
CA ARG A 52 25.98 15.91 12.36
C ARG A 52 26.97 14.94 11.70
N GLY A 53 27.81 14.29 12.51
CA GLY A 53 28.86 13.38 12.06
C GLY A 53 28.73 11.92 12.54
N GLY A 54 27.64 11.56 13.21
CA GLY A 54 27.47 10.23 13.81
C GLY A 54 27.17 9.09 12.82
N ARG A 55 27.41 7.84 13.21
CA ARG A 55 27.23 6.63 12.38
C ARG A 55 25.86 6.55 11.70
N ARG A 56 24.77 6.81 12.43
CA ARG A 56 23.40 6.77 11.86
C ARG A 56 23.21 7.82 10.77
N TYR A 57 23.77 9.01 10.97
CA TYR A 57 23.66 10.11 10.02
C TYR A 57 24.54 9.89 8.78
N ARG A 58 25.74 9.28 8.93
CA ARG A 58 26.56 8.83 7.79
C ARG A 58 25.82 7.80 6.94
N LYS A 59 25.24 6.76 7.56
CA LYS A 59 24.41 5.76 6.84
C LYS A 59 23.21 6.38 6.12
N MET A 60 22.56 7.38 6.72
CA MET A 60 21.45 8.09 6.09
C MET A 60 21.92 8.93 4.89
N LYS A 61 23.06 9.61 5.01
CA LYS A 61 23.70 10.35 3.92
C LYS A 61 24.18 9.45 2.79
N GLU A 62 24.73 8.28 3.10
CA GLU A 62 25.12 7.27 2.11
C GLU A 62 23.89 6.75 1.34
N ARG A 63 22.76 6.58 2.03
CA ARG A 63 21.50 6.11 1.40
C ARG A 63 20.84 7.16 0.50
N LEU A 64 20.83 8.43 0.90
CA LEU A 64 20.14 9.51 0.19
C LEU A 64 21.05 10.30 -0.76
N GLY A 65 22.36 10.22 -0.57
CA GLY A 65 23.35 10.90 -1.38
C GLY A 65 23.58 10.22 -2.72
N LEU A 66 24.16 10.97 -3.65
CA LEU A 66 24.62 10.42 -4.92
C LEU A 66 25.70 9.36 -4.68
N THR A 67 25.52 8.20 -5.30
CA THR A 67 26.52 7.13 -5.30
C THR A 67 27.78 7.57 -6.04
N GLU A 68 28.92 6.94 -5.73
CA GLU A 68 30.16 7.18 -6.49
C GLU A 68 29.99 6.83 -7.98
N ILE A 69 29.23 5.78 -8.29
CA ILE A 69 28.85 5.43 -9.67
C ILE A 69 28.13 6.59 -10.36
N ARG A 70 27.11 7.18 -9.70
CA ARG A 70 26.38 8.31 -10.28
C ARG A 70 27.25 9.56 -10.39
N LYS A 71 28.18 9.77 -9.45
CA LYS A 71 29.17 10.86 -9.56
C LYS A 71 30.09 10.68 -10.75
N GLN A 72 30.52 9.45 -11.06
CA GLN A 72 31.33 9.17 -12.24
C GLN A 72 30.53 9.31 -13.53
N ALA A 73 29.27 8.87 -13.54
CA ALA A 73 28.38 9.09 -14.67
C ALA A 73 28.13 10.58 -14.93
N ASN A 74 28.03 11.40 -13.87
CA ASN A 74 27.88 12.85 -14.01
C ASN A 74 29.20 13.58 -14.37
N ARG A 75 30.33 12.88 -14.49
CA ARG A 75 31.57 13.49 -14.98
C ARG A 75 31.57 13.37 -16.50
N MET A 76 31.89 14.45 -17.19
CA MET A 76 31.96 14.54 -18.65
C MET A 76 33.39 14.96 -19.05
N SER A 77 33.99 14.31 -20.04
CA SER A 77 35.34 14.69 -20.51
C SER A 77 35.19 15.71 -21.63
N PHE A 78 35.78 16.88 -21.44
CA PHE A 78 35.72 17.94 -22.43
C PHE A 78 36.51 17.54 -23.69
N GLY A 79 35.94 17.80 -24.87
CA GLY A 79 36.57 17.52 -26.16
C GLY A 79 36.39 16.10 -26.71
N GLU A 80 35.73 15.21 -25.97
CA GLU A 80 35.41 13.86 -26.43
C GLU A 80 33.90 13.69 -26.53
N ILE A 81 33.43 13.20 -27.68
CA ILE A 81 32.02 12.83 -27.89
C ILE A 81 31.75 11.57 -27.05
N GLU A 82 30.67 11.59 -26.29
CA GLU A 82 30.27 10.43 -25.48
C GLU A 82 29.53 9.39 -26.33
N GLU A 83 29.53 8.13 -25.87
CA GLU A 83 28.83 7.03 -26.56
C GLU A 83 27.33 7.31 -26.72
N ASP A 84 26.75 8.04 -25.77
CA ASP A 84 25.32 8.37 -25.74
C ASP A 84 24.97 9.68 -26.48
N ALA A 85 25.92 10.27 -27.23
CA ALA A 85 25.74 11.59 -27.87
C ALA A 85 24.56 11.67 -28.85
N TYR A 86 24.15 10.54 -29.43
CA TYR A 86 23.02 10.47 -30.37
C TYR A 86 21.72 9.97 -29.71
N GLN A 87 21.71 9.80 -28.38
CA GLN A 87 20.60 9.23 -27.63
C GLN A 87 19.89 10.31 -26.80
N GLU A 88 19.22 11.23 -27.47
CA GLU A 88 18.50 12.35 -26.83
C GLU A 88 17.24 11.90 -26.05
N ASP A 89 16.56 10.86 -26.54
CA ASP A 89 15.24 10.43 -26.02
C ASP A 89 15.32 9.74 -24.64
N LEU A 90 16.42 9.05 -24.34
CA LEU A 90 16.54 8.27 -23.10
C LEU A 90 16.98 9.10 -21.89
N GLY A 91 17.52 10.31 -22.10
CA GLY A 91 17.99 11.21 -21.03
C GLY A 91 19.02 10.59 -20.08
N PHE A 92 19.68 9.51 -20.50
CA PHE A 92 20.62 8.72 -19.72
C PHE A 92 21.98 8.77 -20.40
N SER A 93 22.96 9.36 -19.71
CA SER A 93 24.37 9.27 -20.09
C SER A 93 25.16 8.56 -18.98
N LEU A 94 26.03 7.65 -19.41
CA LEU A 94 27.01 6.99 -18.54
C LEU A 94 28.27 7.84 -18.32
N GLY A 95 28.44 8.96 -19.01
CA GLY A 95 29.61 9.84 -18.90
C GLY A 95 30.93 9.09 -18.91
N HIS A 96 31.81 9.41 -17.97
CA HIS A 96 33.09 8.70 -17.80
C HIS A 96 32.95 7.21 -17.40
N LEU A 97 31.79 6.75 -16.91
CA LEU A 97 31.60 5.35 -16.57
C LEU A 97 31.57 4.49 -17.86
N GLY A 98 30.92 4.98 -18.92
CA GLY A 98 30.82 4.31 -20.22
C GLY A 98 32.15 4.24 -20.97
N LYS A 99 32.98 5.28 -20.84
CA LYS A 99 34.30 5.39 -21.48
C LYS A 99 35.35 4.37 -21.01
N SER A 100 35.03 3.55 -20.00
CA SER A 100 35.93 2.54 -19.45
C SER A 100 35.99 1.30 -20.36
N GLY A 101 36.46 1.47 -21.59
CA GLY A 101 36.77 0.34 -22.46
C GLY A 101 37.73 -0.63 -21.79
N SER A 102 37.33 -1.90 -21.72
CA SER A 102 38.13 -3.06 -21.33
C SER A 102 38.61 -3.15 -19.86
N GLY A 103 38.03 -4.09 -19.12
CA GLY A 103 38.73 -4.94 -18.13
C GLY A 103 39.36 -4.28 -16.89
N ARG A 104 39.22 -2.97 -16.65
CA ARG A 104 39.86 -2.30 -15.51
C ARG A 104 39.25 -2.72 -14.18
N VAL A 105 40.02 -3.50 -13.41
CA VAL A 105 39.73 -4.05 -12.06
C VAL A 105 39.42 -2.97 -10.99
N ARG A 106 39.61 -1.69 -11.30
CA ARG A 106 39.29 -0.55 -10.40
C ARG A 106 37.98 0.14 -10.76
N GLN A 107 36.94 -0.60 -11.16
CA GLN A 107 35.60 -0.05 -11.30
C GLN A 107 35.07 0.42 -9.93
N THR A 108 34.28 1.49 -9.92
CA THR A 108 33.57 1.91 -8.71
C THR A 108 32.60 0.83 -8.27
N GLN A 109 32.76 0.36 -7.04
CA GLN A 109 31.89 -0.65 -6.47
C GLN A 109 30.47 -0.11 -6.28
N VAL A 110 29.49 -0.96 -6.57
CA VAL A 110 28.08 -0.68 -6.29
C VAL A 110 27.88 -0.64 -4.79
N ASN A 111 27.42 0.50 -4.27
CA ASN A 111 27.13 0.64 -2.85
C ASN A 111 25.82 -0.09 -2.50
N GLU A 112 25.89 -1.08 -1.60
CA GLU A 112 24.70 -1.81 -1.16
C GLU A 112 23.74 -0.95 -0.34
N ALA A 113 24.22 0.14 0.28
CA ALA A 113 23.41 1.01 1.11
C ALA A 113 22.32 1.76 0.30
N THR A 114 22.51 1.91 -1.01
CA THR A 114 21.54 2.56 -1.90
C THR A 114 20.55 1.58 -2.54
N LYS A 115 20.65 0.28 -2.25
CA LYS A 115 19.64 -0.71 -2.66
C LYS A 115 18.27 -0.31 -2.09
N ALA A 116 17.23 -0.39 -2.91
CA ALA A 116 15.86 -0.11 -2.47
C ALA A 116 15.49 -1.05 -1.31
N ARG A 117 14.95 -0.48 -0.24
CA ARG A 117 14.50 -1.24 0.94
C ARG A 117 13.01 -1.09 1.11
N ILE A 118 12.37 -2.20 1.44
CA ILE A 118 10.94 -2.28 1.72
C ILE A 118 10.62 -1.50 3.02
N SER A 119 9.50 -0.76 3.05
CA SER A 119 9.04 -0.05 4.25
C SER A 119 8.64 -1.03 5.37
N LYS A 120 8.64 -0.59 6.62
CA LYS A 120 8.24 -1.46 7.75
C LYS A 120 6.80 -1.98 7.61
N THR A 121 5.91 -1.17 7.04
CA THR A 121 4.52 -1.57 6.79
C THR A 121 4.45 -2.66 5.73
N LEU A 122 5.14 -2.48 4.60
CA LEU A 122 5.16 -3.48 3.53
C LEU A 122 5.88 -4.76 3.97
N GLN A 123 6.94 -4.68 4.76
CA GLN A 123 7.57 -5.86 5.37
C GLN A 123 6.58 -6.67 6.21
N ARG A 124 5.77 -6.00 7.04
CA ARG A 124 4.74 -6.66 7.87
C ARG A 124 3.63 -7.27 7.01
N THR A 125 3.20 -6.58 5.96
CA THR A 125 2.18 -7.12 5.04
C THR A 125 2.68 -8.36 4.30
N LEU A 126 3.91 -8.31 3.77
CA LEU A 126 4.54 -9.45 3.11
C LEU A 126 4.74 -10.63 4.06
N GLN A 127 5.16 -10.39 5.31
CA GLN A 127 5.28 -11.43 6.33
C GLN A 127 3.93 -12.07 6.67
N LYS A 128 2.86 -11.28 6.78
CA LYS A 128 1.50 -11.81 7.00
C LYS A 128 1.06 -12.66 5.81
N GLN A 129 1.25 -12.19 4.59
CA GLN A 129 0.93 -12.97 3.38
C GLN A 129 1.71 -14.29 3.32
N SER A 130 3.00 -14.27 3.67
CA SER A 130 3.80 -15.50 3.73
C SER A 130 3.36 -16.46 4.85
N MET A 131 2.87 -15.96 5.99
CA MET A 131 2.32 -16.82 7.06
C MET A 131 0.96 -17.42 6.69
N VAL A 132 0.16 -16.70 5.90
CA VAL A 132 -1.17 -17.17 5.49
C VAL A 132 -1.08 -18.16 4.30
N TYR A 133 -0.08 -18.03 3.42
CA TYR A 133 -0.01 -18.79 2.16
C TYR A 133 1.30 -19.59 1.93
N GLY A 134 2.30 -19.52 2.82
CA GLY A 134 3.57 -20.25 2.70
C GLY A 134 3.56 -21.60 3.41
N GLY A 135 3.20 -22.67 2.69
CA GLY A 135 3.16 -24.02 3.25
C GLY A 135 4.53 -24.61 3.62
N LYS A 136 4.60 -25.22 4.81
CA LYS A 136 5.15 -26.56 5.15
C LYS A 136 5.80 -26.59 6.57
N SER A 137 5.10 -27.19 7.55
CA SER A 137 5.63 -28.30 8.38
C SER A 137 4.58 -28.80 9.40
N THR A 138 4.08 -30.03 9.19
CA THR A 138 3.84 -31.06 10.22
C THR A 138 3.02 -30.76 11.49
N ILE A 139 2.16 -29.74 11.54
CA ILE A 139 1.13 -29.64 12.58
C ILE A 139 -0.24 -29.86 11.93
N ARG A 140 -0.43 -31.08 11.43
CA ARG A 140 -1.75 -31.72 11.41
C ARG A 140 -2.06 -32.01 12.88
N ASP A 141 -2.84 -31.13 13.49
CA ASP A 141 -3.92 -31.49 14.40
C ASP A 141 -4.38 -30.24 15.15
N ARG A 142 -5.66 -29.89 14.94
CA ARG A 142 -6.46 -28.91 15.72
C ARG A 142 -6.31 -27.43 15.35
N SER A 143 -6.85 -27.04 14.21
CA SER A 143 -7.51 -25.72 14.06
C SER A 143 -8.52 -25.69 12.91
N SER A 144 -9.70 -26.25 13.20
CA SER A 144 -11.00 -25.58 13.02
C SER A 144 -11.23 -24.69 11.79
N GLY A 145 -11.78 -25.27 10.72
CA GLY A 145 -13.00 -24.77 10.03
C GLY A 145 -13.02 -23.45 9.26
N THR A 146 -11.96 -22.64 9.22
CA THR A 146 -11.97 -21.33 8.48
C THR A 146 -11.04 -21.27 7.27
N ALA A 147 -10.30 -22.33 6.98
CA ALA A 147 -9.50 -22.42 5.75
C ALA A 147 -10.35 -22.98 4.61
N SER A 148 -10.54 -22.19 3.56
CA SER A 148 -11.22 -22.60 2.32
C SER A 148 -10.50 -23.79 1.65
N SER A 149 -11.25 -24.85 1.36
CA SER A 149 -10.77 -26.10 0.75
C SER A 149 -10.58 -25.97 -0.77
N VAL A 150 -9.45 -26.47 -1.29
CA VAL A 150 -9.27 -26.73 -2.73
C VAL A 150 -9.59 -28.21 -2.95
N ALA A 151 -10.62 -28.52 -3.73
CA ALA A 151 -10.99 -29.88 -4.07
C ALA A 151 -10.53 -30.20 -5.50
N PHE A 152 -9.63 -31.19 -5.63
CA PHE A 152 -9.18 -31.73 -6.91
C PHE A 152 -10.23 -32.71 -7.43
N THR A 153 -10.97 -32.36 -8.49
CA THR A 153 -11.82 -33.32 -9.19
C THR A 153 -11.14 -33.71 -10.52
N PRO A 154 -11.04 -35.01 -10.86
CA PRO A 154 -10.10 -35.47 -11.87
C PRO A 154 -10.51 -35.21 -13.33
N LEU A 155 -11.63 -34.54 -13.61
CA LEU A 155 -12.11 -34.39 -15.01
C LEU A 155 -12.31 -32.96 -15.52
N GLN A 156 -12.21 -31.91 -14.69
CA GLN A 156 -12.46 -30.55 -15.17
C GLN A 156 -11.73 -29.46 -14.36
N GLY A 157 -10.40 -29.39 -14.50
CA GLY A 157 -9.59 -28.18 -14.23
C GLY A 157 -9.41 -27.71 -12.78
N LEU A 158 -8.28 -27.04 -12.52
CA LEU A 158 -8.04 -26.29 -11.28
C LEU A 158 -8.81 -24.97 -11.34
N GLU A 159 -9.95 -24.87 -10.66
CA GLU A 159 -10.58 -23.56 -10.45
C GLU A 159 -9.86 -22.83 -9.32
N ILE A 160 -8.99 -21.89 -9.69
CA ILE A 160 -8.33 -20.98 -8.75
C ILE A 160 -9.32 -19.86 -8.43
N VAL A 161 -10.03 -19.96 -7.30
CA VAL A 161 -10.71 -18.81 -6.72
C VAL A 161 -9.63 -17.88 -6.17
N ASN A 162 -9.30 -16.84 -6.93
CA ASN A 162 -8.38 -15.79 -6.49
C ASN A 162 -9.08 -14.91 -5.44
N PRO A 163 -8.70 -14.98 -4.15
CA PRO A 163 -9.36 -14.18 -3.10
C PRO A 163 -9.14 -12.67 -3.30
N GLN A 164 -8.11 -12.26 -4.05
CA GLN A 164 -7.88 -10.86 -4.43
C GLN A 164 -8.81 -10.38 -5.56
N ALA A 165 -9.47 -11.29 -6.29
CA ALA A 165 -10.48 -10.90 -7.27
C ALA A 165 -11.71 -10.26 -6.59
N ALA A 166 -12.01 -10.67 -5.35
CA ALA A 166 -13.05 -10.02 -4.55
C ALA A 166 -12.64 -8.60 -4.12
N GLU A 167 -11.37 -8.39 -3.73
CA GLU A 167 -10.86 -7.07 -3.37
C GLU A 167 -10.94 -6.08 -4.54
N LYS A 168 -10.64 -6.51 -5.77
CA LYS A 168 -10.79 -5.66 -6.97
C LYS A 168 -12.24 -5.20 -7.18
N LYS A 169 -13.20 -6.11 -7.11
CA LYS A 169 -14.63 -5.78 -7.23
C LYS A 169 -15.10 -4.80 -6.15
N VAL A 170 -14.63 -4.96 -4.91
CA VAL A 170 -14.93 -4.04 -3.81
C VAL A 170 -14.28 -2.67 -4.03
N THR A 171 -13.03 -2.62 -4.51
CA THR A 171 -12.37 -1.34 -4.81
C THR A 171 -13.01 -0.61 -5.98
N GLU A 172 -13.44 -1.31 -7.03
CA GLU A 172 -14.14 -0.74 -8.18
C GLU A 172 -15.52 -0.19 -7.78
N ALA A 173 -16.29 -0.92 -6.97
CA ALA A 173 -17.54 -0.43 -6.41
C ALA A 173 -17.32 0.81 -5.54
N ASN A 174 -16.31 0.79 -4.68
CA ASN A 174 -15.98 1.95 -3.83
C ASN A 174 -15.53 3.17 -4.63
N GLN A 175 -14.82 2.99 -5.76
CA GLN A 175 -14.47 4.10 -6.65
C GLN A 175 -15.70 4.68 -7.36
N LYS A 176 -16.67 3.85 -7.72
CA LYS A 176 -17.91 4.30 -8.37
C LYS A 176 -18.79 5.14 -7.46
N TYR A 177 -18.85 4.81 -6.16
CA TYR A 177 -19.75 5.47 -5.21
C TYR A 177 -19.07 6.49 -4.29
N PHE A 178 -17.77 6.34 -4.00
CA PHE A 178 -17.05 7.16 -3.01
C PHE A 178 -15.79 7.86 -3.57
N SER A 179 -15.65 7.99 -4.90
CA SER A 179 -14.54 8.79 -5.43
C SER A 179 -14.77 10.29 -5.24
N SER A 180 -13.68 11.02 -4.97
CA SER A 180 -13.71 12.48 -4.74
C SER A 180 -14.09 13.31 -5.97
N MET A 181 -14.26 12.67 -7.13
CA MET A 181 -14.58 13.30 -8.42
C MET A 181 -15.95 12.84 -8.97
N ALA A 182 -16.66 11.92 -8.30
CA ALA A 182 -17.93 11.40 -8.80
C ALA A 182 -19.09 12.37 -8.53
N GLU A 183 -19.85 12.69 -9.57
CA GLU A 183 -21.13 13.39 -9.48
C GLU A 183 -22.29 12.42 -9.15
N PHE A 184 -23.38 12.94 -8.57
CA PHE A 184 -24.52 12.14 -8.13
C PHE A 184 -25.20 11.40 -9.30
N LEU A 185 -25.13 10.07 -9.28
CA LEU A 185 -25.86 9.21 -10.21
C LEU A 185 -27.29 8.98 -9.70
N LYS A 186 -28.29 9.50 -10.42
CA LYS A 186 -29.71 9.21 -10.16
C LYS A 186 -30.01 7.75 -10.52
N VAL A 187 -30.13 6.90 -9.51
CA VAL A 187 -30.60 5.52 -9.69
C VAL A 187 -32.08 5.58 -10.06
N LYS A 188 -32.43 5.16 -11.29
CA LYS A 188 -33.84 4.96 -11.67
C LYS A 188 -34.36 3.73 -10.92
N GLY A 189 -35.24 3.95 -9.95
CA GLY A 189 -36.04 2.87 -9.36
C GLY A 189 -37.06 2.38 -10.38
N GLU A 190 -37.06 1.08 -10.66
CA GLU A 190 -38.15 0.46 -11.41
C GLU A 190 -39.42 0.51 -10.56
N LYS A 191 -40.47 1.15 -11.07
CA LYS A 191 -41.78 1.20 -10.41
C LYS A 191 -42.45 -0.17 -10.58
N SER A 192 -42.54 -0.96 -9.51
CA SER A 192 -43.44 -2.11 -9.47
C SER A 192 -44.88 -1.60 -9.45
N GLY A 193 -45.56 -1.73 -10.59
CA GLY A 193 -46.98 -1.39 -10.73
C GLY A 193 -47.84 -2.36 -9.91
N ILE A 194 -48.52 -1.83 -8.90
CA ILE A 194 -49.60 -2.54 -8.21
C ILE A 194 -50.82 -2.46 -9.13
N MET A 195 -51.16 -3.58 -9.79
CA MET A 195 -52.45 -3.77 -10.44
C MET A 195 -53.49 -4.09 -9.36
N SER A 196 -54.40 -3.16 -9.12
CA SER A 196 -55.66 -3.40 -8.41
C SER A 196 -56.60 -4.21 -9.31
N THR A 197 -57.00 -5.40 -8.89
CA THR A 197 -58.14 -6.11 -9.47
C THR A 197 -59.43 -5.73 -8.74
N SER A 198 -60.49 -5.61 -9.53
CA SER A 198 -61.87 -5.23 -9.19
C SER A 198 -62.49 -5.97 -8.01
#